data_AF-A0A1E1EZW8-F1
#
_entry.id   AF-A0A1E1EZW8-F1
#
_cell.length_a   1.000
_cell.length_b   1.000
_cell.length_c   1.000
_cell.angle_alpha   90.00
_cell.angle_beta   90.00
_cell.angle_gamma   90.00
#
_symmetry.space_group_name_H-M   'P 1'
#
loop_
_entity.id
_entity.type
_entity.pdbx_description
1 polymer ?
#
loop_
_entity_poly.entity_id
_entity_poly.type
_entity_poly.pdbx_seq_one_letter_code
_entity_poly.pdbx_strand_id
1 'polypeptide(L)'
;MENESAQNELLITLTSDIVAAHVSNNSVSVSDVASLIQNVHAALTGLSAPAPAPEAKPEPAVSVRSSIKPDYIICLEDGKKLKMLKRHLMTHYQMTPEDYRAKWSLPADYPMVAPNYAEQRRTLAKKIGLGTKRRRTRGK
;
A
#
# COMPACT_ATOMS: atom_id res chain seq x y z
N MET A 1 -3.43 14.80 -31.58
CA MET A 1 -2.70 16.01 -32.02
C MET A 1 -3.62 17.17 -32.35
N GLU A 2 -4.47 17.14 -33.39
CA GLU A 2 -5.33 18.31 -33.73
C GLU A 2 -6.37 18.68 -32.65
N ASN A 3 -6.89 17.69 -31.93
CA ASN A 3 -7.89 17.92 -30.87
C ASN A 3 -7.27 18.53 -29.59
N GLU A 4 -6.03 18.17 -29.27
CA GLU A 4 -5.34 18.65 -28.06
C GLU A 4 -4.91 20.12 -28.19
N SER A 5 -4.47 20.53 -29.39
CA SER A 5 -4.14 21.95 -29.65
C SER A 5 -5.38 22.84 -29.55
N ALA A 6 -6.52 22.40 -30.09
CA ALA A 6 -7.78 23.14 -30.01
C ALA A 6 -8.29 23.26 -28.57
N GLN A 7 -8.15 22.19 -27.78
CA GLN A 7 -8.48 22.21 -26.36
C GLN A 7 -7.57 23.17 -25.57
N ASN A 8 -6.28 23.22 -25.90
CA ASN A 8 -5.33 24.12 -25.24
C ASN A 8 -5.63 25.60 -25.56
N GLU A 9 -5.95 25.90 -26.83
CA GLU A 9 -6.34 27.25 -27.26
C GLU A 9 -7.64 27.71 -26.59
N LEU A 10 -8.63 26.81 -26.46
CA LEU A 10 -9.86 27.07 -25.73
C LEU A 10 -9.60 27.33 -24.24
N LEU A 11 -8.72 26.54 -23.60
CA LEU A 11 -8.37 26.71 -22.19
C LEU A 11 -7.68 28.05 -21.93
N ILE A 12 -6.78 28.48 -22.81
CA ILE A 12 -6.13 29.79 -22.73
C ILE A 12 -7.18 30.91 -22.84
N THR A 13 -8.11 30.79 -23.80
CA THR A 13 -9.18 31.77 -24.02
C THR A 13 -10.07 31.90 -22.78
N LEU A 14 -10.56 30.77 -22.24
CA LEU A 14 -11.40 30.75 -21.05
C LEU A 14 -10.67 31.28 -19.81
N THR A 15 -9.39 30.94 -19.64
CA THR A 15 -8.56 31.45 -18.55
C THR A 15 -8.44 32.98 -18.64
N SER A 16 -8.15 33.51 -19.83
CA SER A 16 -8.01 34.94 -20.08
C SER A 16 -9.31 35.69 -19.74
N ASP A 17 -10.45 35.19 -20.20
CA ASP A 17 -11.76 35.82 -19.95
C ASP A 17 -12.11 35.86 -18.46
N ILE A 18 -11.87 34.77 -17.73
CA ILE A 18 -12.13 34.69 -16.29
C ILE A 18 -11.23 35.66 -15.52
N VAL A 19 -9.93 35.69 -15.84
CA VAL A 19 -8.98 36.58 -15.18
C VAL A 19 -9.31 38.05 -15.47
N ALA A 20 -9.65 38.39 -16.72
CA ALA A 20 -10.04 39.75 -17.10
C ALA A 20 -11.32 40.20 -16.38
N ALA A 21 -12.33 39.34 -16.27
CA ALA A 21 -13.54 39.62 -15.51
C ALA A 21 -13.25 39.78 -14.01
N HIS A 22 -12.35 38.96 -13.45
CA HIS A 22 -12.00 39.04 -12.04
C HIS A 22 -11.25 40.33 -11.70
N VAL A 23 -10.25 40.71 -12.49
CA VAL A 23 -9.44 41.93 -12.27
C VAL A 23 -10.23 43.21 -12.60
N SER A 24 -11.18 43.17 -13.53
CA SER A 24 -12.01 44.36 -13.82
C SER A 24 -12.99 44.69 -12.68
N ASN A 25 -13.41 43.69 -11.90
CA ASN A 25 -14.38 43.86 -10.82
C ASN A 25 -13.77 43.77 -9.40
N ASN A 26 -12.47 43.47 -9.29
CA ASN A 26 -11.78 43.31 -8.00
C ASN A 26 -10.37 43.95 -8.04
N SER A 27 -9.92 44.52 -6.92
CA SER A 27 -8.57 45.04 -6.80
C SER A 27 -7.57 43.92 -6.53
N VAL A 28 -6.73 43.59 -7.51
CA VAL A 28 -5.66 42.59 -7.41
C VAL A 28 -4.31 43.30 -7.48
N SER A 29 -3.35 42.91 -6.63
CA SER A 29 -2.01 43.48 -6.69
C SER A 29 -1.27 42.98 -7.95
N VAL A 30 -0.36 43.79 -8.50
CA VAL A 30 0.40 43.43 -9.72
C VAL A 30 1.24 42.16 -9.51
N SER A 31 1.71 41.92 -8.28
CA SER A 31 2.44 40.70 -7.92
C SER A 31 1.57 39.44 -7.95
N ASP A 32 0.27 39.55 -7.69
CA ASP A 32 -0.62 38.38 -7.55
C ASP A 32 -1.24 37.95 -8.90
N VAL A 33 -1.15 38.78 -9.94
CA VAL A 33 -1.75 38.50 -11.26
C VAL A 33 -1.20 37.20 -11.86
N ALA A 34 0.11 36.97 -11.74
CA ALA A 34 0.73 35.75 -12.25
C ALA A 34 0.21 34.49 -11.53
N SER A 35 0.08 34.55 -10.21
CA SER A 35 -0.46 33.46 -9.40
C SER A 35 -1.93 33.19 -9.71
N LEU A 36 -2.72 34.25 -9.92
CA LEU A 36 -4.13 34.13 -10.28
C LEU A 36 -4.30 33.41 -11.63
N ILE A 37 -3.53 33.78 -12.66
CA ILE A 37 -3.55 33.12 -13.97
C ILE A 37 -3.21 31.63 -13.83
N GLN A 38 -2.15 31.31 -13.08
CA GLN A 38 -1.75 29.91 -12.85
C GLN A 38 -2.85 29.11 -12.16
N ASN A 39 -3.48 29.67 -11.12
CA ASN A 39 -4.53 28.99 -10.36
C ASN A 39 -5.78 28.72 -11.20
N VAL A 40 -6.22 29.69 -11.99
CA VAL A 40 -7.39 29.53 -12.87
C VAL A 40 -7.10 28.51 -13.97
N HIS A 41 -5.93 28.62 -14.62
CA HIS A 41 -5.52 27.68 -15.66
C HIS A 41 -5.42 26.25 -15.10
N ALA A 42 -4.80 26.07 -13.93
CA ALA A 42 -4.68 24.78 -13.25
C ALA A 42 -6.05 24.20 -12.84
N ALA A 43 -6.99 25.04 -12.41
CA ALA A 43 -8.34 24.61 -12.08
C ALA A 43 -9.07 24.09 -13.33
N LEU A 44 -8.97 24.80 -14.45
CA LEU A 44 -9.62 24.39 -15.71
C LEU A 44 -8.99 23.13 -16.31
N THR A 45 -7.65 23.01 -16.30
CA THR A 45 -6.98 21.79 -16.76
C THR A 45 -7.29 20.61 -15.84
N GLY A 46 -7.38 20.83 -14.52
CA GLY A 46 -7.76 19.82 -13.54
C GLY A 46 -9.21 19.32 -13.69
N LEU A 47 -10.11 20.11 -14.28
CA LEU A 47 -11.46 19.68 -14.62
C LEU A 47 -11.51 18.89 -15.94
N SER A 48 -10.60 19.19 -16.87
CA SER A 48 -10.47 18.49 -18.16
C SER A 48 -9.78 17.13 -18.02
N ALA A 49 -8.83 17.01 -17.08
CA ALA A 49 -8.21 15.76 -16.74
C ALA A 49 -9.14 14.92 -15.84
N PRO A 50 -9.46 13.66 -16.19
CA PRO A 50 -10.07 12.77 -15.21
C PRO A 50 -9.13 12.68 -14.01
N ALA A 51 -9.69 12.88 -12.81
CA ALA A 51 -8.93 12.79 -11.56
C ALA A 51 -8.05 11.54 -11.59
N PRO A 52 -6.76 11.62 -11.21
CA PRO A 52 -5.91 10.44 -11.17
C PRO A 52 -6.64 9.41 -10.32
N ALA A 53 -7.02 8.29 -10.94
CA ALA A 53 -7.66 7.20 -10.24
C ALA A 53 -6.78 6.88 -9.03
N PRO A 54 -7.34 6.84 -7.80
CA PRO A 54 -6.54 6.54 -6.63
C PRO A 54 -5.79 5.25 -6.92
N GLU A 55 -4.47 5.29 -6.79
CA GLU A 55 -3.58 4.17 -7.06
C GLU A 55 -4.23 2.91 -6.51
N ALA A 56 -4.59 1.99 -7.43
CA ALA A 56 -5.28 0.77 -7.08
C ALA A 56 -4.40 0.03 -6.08
N LYS A 57 -4.78 0.08 -4.80
CA LYS A 57 -4.13 -0.72 -3.76
C LYS A 57 -4.11 -2.15 -4.30
N PRO A 58 -2.95 -2.82 -4.36
CA PRO A 58 -2.88 -4.15 -4.93
C PRO A 58 -3.91 -5.02 -4.24
N GLU A 59 -4.88 -5.51 -5.01
CA GLU A 59 -5.92 -6.37 -4.47
C GLU A 59 -5.24 -7.63 -3.94
N PRO A 60 -5.42 -7.97 -2.66
CA PRO A 60 -4.77 -9.14 -2.09
C PRO A 60 -5.29 -10.38 -2.83
N ALA A 61 -4.37 -11.26 -3.27
CA ALA A 61 -4.69 -12.46 -4.04
C ALA A 61 -5.77 -13.36 -3.39
N VAL A 62 -5.91 -13.25 -2.05
CA VAL A 62 -7.01 -13.82 -1.27
C VAL A 62 -7.33 -12.89 -0.09
N SER A 63 -8.56 -12.93 0.42
CA SER A 63 -8.89 -12.24 1.67
C SER A 63 -8.01 -12.76 2.83
N VAL A 64 -7.60 -11.85 3.73
CA VAL A 64 -6.73 -12.16 4.89
C VAL A 64 -7.27 -13.30 5.76
N ARG A 65 -8.59 -13.47 5.82
CA ARG A 65 -9.23 -14.58 6.55
C ARG A 65 -9.09 -15.92 5.85
N SER A 66 -8.96 -15.92 4.52
CA SER A 66 -8.84 -17.12 3.69
C SER A 66 -7.40 -17.55 3.46
N SER A 67 -6.43 -16.67 3.74
CA SER A 67 -5.00 -16.98 3.58
C SER A 67 -4.50 -18.01 4.60
N ILE A 68 -5.14 -18.13 5.77
CA ILE A 68 -4.76 -19.08 6.82
C ILE A 68 -5.61 -20.35 6.67
N LYS A 69 -4.97 -21.47 6.34
CA LYS A 69 -5.56 -22.81 6.41
C LYS A 69 -4.78 -23.69 7.41
N PRO A 70 -5.38 -24.75 7.97
CA PRO A 70 -4.70 -25.60 8.94
C PRO A 70 -3.38 -26.20 8.43
N ASP A 71 -3.37 -26.65 7.16
CA ASP A 71 -2.23 -27.35 6.56
C ASP A 71 -1.29 -26.47 5.73
N TYR A 72 -1.75 -25.29 5.30
CA TYR A 72 -1.00 -24.37 4.46
C TYR A 72 -1.41 -22.92 4.69
N ILE A 73 -0.51 -22.00 4.40
CA ILE A 73 -0.74 -20.56 4.37
C ILE A 73 -0.56 -20.06 2.93
N ILE A 74 -1.44 -19.17 2.50
CA ILE A 74 -1.42 -18.58 1.17
C ILE A 74 -0.68 -17.24 1.27
N CYS A 75 0.28 -17.02 0.39
CA CYS A 75 0.93 -15.72 0.27
C CYS A 75 0.00 -14.72 -0.44
N LEU A 76 -0.23 -13.56 0.17
CA LEU A 76 -1.04 -12.48 -0.41
C LEU A 76 -0.38 -11.81 -1.62
N GLU A 77 0.92 -12.03 -1.83
CA GLU A 77 1.70 -11.42 -2.91
C GLU A 77 1.63 -12.24 -4.22
N ASP A 78 1.68 -13.57 -4.13
CA ASP A 78 1.68 -14.46 -5.32
C ASP A 78 0.60 -15.55 -5.31
N GLY A 79 -0.22 -15.62 -4.28
CA GLY A 79 -1.30 -16.61 -4.16
C GLY A 79 -0.82 -18.06 -3.95
N LYS A 80 0.47 -18.31 -3.71
CA LYS A 80 0.98 -19.68 -3.56
C LYS A 80 0.67 -20.26 -2.18
N LYS A 81 0.31 -21.56 -2.18
CA LYS A 81 0.08 -22.37 -0.98
C LYS A 81 1.43 -22.88 -0.45
N LEU A 82 1.79 -22.45 0.75
CA LEU A 82 3.08 -22.73 1.37
C LEU A 82 2.88 -23.24 2.79
N LYS A 83 3.77 -24.09 3.30
CA LYS A 83 3.76 -24.46 4.73
C LYS A 83 4.47 -23.41 5.59
N MET A 84 5.43 -22.69 5.01
CA MET A 84 6.26 -21.68 5.67
C MET A 84 6.35 -20.42 4.81
N LEU A 85 5.64 -19.37 5.19
CA LEU A 85 5.63 -18.09 4.48
C LEU A 85 6.95 -17.33 4.69
N LYS A 86 7.52 -17.38 5.91
CA LYS A 86 8.77 -16.68 6.25
C LYS A 86 9.91 -16.94 5.27
N ARG A 87 10.12 -18.20 4.88
CA ARG A 87 11.17 -18.57 3.92
C ARG A 87 10.91 -17.98 2.54
N HIS A 88 9.67 -18.06 2.08
CA HIS A 88 9.29 -17.57 0.77
C HIS A 88 9.43 -16.03 0.66
N LEU A 89 9.02 -15.29 1.70
CA LEU A 89 9.22 -13.84 1.77
C LEU A 89 10.69 -13.44 1.69
N MET A 90 11.57 -14.14 2.41
CA MET A 90 13.01 -13.85 2.38
C MET A 90 13.66 -14.20 1.04
N THR A 91 13.30 -15.33 0.43
CA THR A 91 13.95 -15.81 -0.81
C THR A 91 13.45 -15.09 -2.06
N HIS A 92 12.17 -14.79 -2.16
CA HIS A 92 11.58 -14.20 -3.38
C HIS A 92 11.44 -12.68 -3.30
N TYR A 93 11.23 -12.14 -2.11
CA TYR A 93 10.91 -10.73 -1.93
C TYR A 93 11.91 -9.98 -1.04
N GLN A 94 12.95 -10.68 -0.53
CA GLN A 94 13.94 -10.15 0.42
C GLN A 94 13.31 -9.39 1.60
N MET A 95 12.09 -9.76 1.97
CA MET A 95 11.25 -9.01 2.90
C MET A 95 11.15 -9.72 4.24
N THR A 96 11.15 -8.95 5.33
CA THR A 96 10.96 -9.52 6.66
C THR A 96 9.48 -9.81 6.93
N PRO A 97 9.16 -10.70 7.89
CA PRO A 97 7.78 -10.92 8.30
C PRO A 97 7.08 -9.66 8.86
N GLU A 98 7.83 -8.68 9.36
CA GLU A 98 7.27 -7.43 9.90
C GLU A 98 6.89 -6.49 8.77
N ASP A 99 7.79 -6.30 7.80
CA ASP A 99 7.51 -5.52 6.58
C ASP A 99 6.31 -6.07 5.84
N TYR A 100 6.18 -7.39 5.75
CA TYR A 100 5.03 -8.03 5.11
C TYR A 100 3.72 -7.74 5.86
N ARG A 101 3.74 -7.72 7.19
CA ARG A 101 2.55 -7.36 7.99
C ARG A 101 2.21 -5.89 7.83
N ALA A 102 3.20 -5.01 7.82
CA ALA A 102 3.00 -3.58 7.62
C ALA A 102 2.41 -3.30 6.23
N LYS A 103 2.98 -3.92 5.19
CA LYS A 103 2.54 -3.79 3.79
C LYS A 103 1.07 -4.18 3.61
N TRP A 104 0.64 -5.27 4.24
CA TRP A 104 -0.71 -5.80 4.12
C TRP A 104 -1.64 -5.42 5.29
N SER A 105 -1.20 -4.53 6.19
CA SER A 105 -1.95 -4.13 7.41
C SER A 105 -2.46 -5.33 8.22
N LEU A 106 -1.62 -6.36 8.36
CA LEU A 106 -1.96 -7.59 9.06
C LEU A 106 -1.80 -7.44 10.58
N PRO A 107 -2.62 -8.15 11.39
CA PRO A 107 -2.43 -8.21 12.84
C PRO A 107 -1.05 -8.76 13.22
N ALA A 108 -0.53 -8.33 14.38
CA ALA A 108 0.73 -8.83 14.93
C ALA A 108 0.70 -10.37 15.16
N ASP A 109 -0.47 -10.91 15.50
CA ASP A 109 -0.71 -12.34 15.74
C ASP A 109 -0.87 -13.16 14.44
N TYR A 110 -0.65 -12.56 13.26
CA TYR A 110 -0.76 -13.28 12.01
C TYR A 110 0.32 -14.38 11.91
N PRO A 111 -0.07 -15.66 11.73
CA PRO A 111 0.87 -16.76 11.67
C PRO A 111 1.67 -16.71 10.35
N MET A 112 2.98 -16.96 10.43
CA MET A 112 3.87 -16.99 9.24
C MET A 112 4.16 -18.42 8.76
N VAL A 113 3.51 -19.39 9.37
CA VAL A 113 3.69 -20.83 9.18
C VAL A 113 2.32 -21.46 9.38
N ALA A 114 2.02 -22.55 8.67
CA ALA A 114 0.76 -23.27 8.83
C ALA A 114 0.56 -23.72 10.30
N PRO A 115 -0.64 -23.50 10.89
CA PRO A 115 -0.92 -23.85 12.29
C PRO A 115 -0.61 -25.31 12.65
N ASN A 116 -1.03 -26.28 11.82
CA ASN A 116 -0.75 -27.71 12.09
C ASN A 116 0.75 -28.00 12.11
N TYR A 117 1.52 -27.35 11.23
CA TYR A 117 2.97 -27.51 11.21
C TYR A 117 3.63 -26.89 12.45
N ALA A 118 3.14 -25.74 12.90
CA ALA A 118 3.60 -25.10 14.14
C ALA A 118 3.29 -25.97 15.37
N GLU A 119 2.11 -26.58 15.43
CA GLU A 119 1.72 -27.50 16.52
C GLU A 119 2.54 -28.79 16.53
N GLN A 120 2.75 -29.43 15.38
CA GLN A 120 3.61 -30.61 15.26
C GLN A 120 5.03 -30.31 15.73
N ARG A 121 5.57 -29.15 15.33
CA ARG A 121 6.92 -28.74 15.74
C ARG A 121 6.99 -28.41 17.23
N ARG A 122 5.94 -27.79 17.80
CA ARG A 122 5.82 -27.51 19.24
C ARG A 122 5.76 -28.79 20.06
N THR A 123 4.97 -29.78 19.64
CA THR A 123 4.86 -31.08 20.35
C THR A 123 6.17 -31.87 20.30
N LEU A 124 6.83 -31.90 19.13
CA LEU A 124 8.14 -32.52 18.98
C LEU A 124 9.20 -31.82 19.85
N ALA A 125 9.22 -30.49 19.90
CA ALA A 125 10.14 -29.74 20.75
C ALA A 125 9.96 -30.07 22.24
N LYS A 126 8.71 -30.18 22.72
CA LYS A 126 8.41 -30.61 24.09
C LYS A 126 8.91 -32.03 24.36
N LYS A 127 8.71 -32.96 23.41
CA LYS A 127 9.20 -34.35 23.53
C LYS A 127 10.73 -34.44 23.60
N ILE A 128 11.43 -33.55 22.88
CA ILE A 128 12.91 -33.50 22.84
C ILE A 128 13.50 -32.75 24.06
N GLY A 129 12.67 -32.17 24.93
CA GLY A 129 13.14 -31.51 26.17
C GLY A 129 13.43 -30.01 26.02
N LEU A 130 12.89 -29.36 24.98
CA LEU A 130 12.92 -27.90 24.89
C LEU A 130 11.99 -27.32 25.98
N GLY A 131 12.59 -26.78 27.05
CA GLY A 131 11.86 -26.18 28.18
C GLY A 131 11.91 -26.98 29.49
N THR A 132 12.52 -28.18 29.52
CA THR A 132 12.82 -28.86 30.79
C THR A 132 14.01 -28.18 31.46
N LYS A 133 13.73 -27.31 32.43
CA LYS A 133 14.71 -26.75 33.37
C LYS A 133 15.47 -27.93 34.00
N ARG A 134 16.72 -28.17 33.57
CA ARG A 134 17.61 -29.16 34.21
C ARG A 134 17.71 -28.74 35.68
N ARG A 135 17.07 -29.48 36.59
CA ARG A 135 17.08 -29.23 38.03
C ARG A 135 18.56 -29.16 38.44
N ARG A 136 19.09 -27.95 38.70
CA ARG A 136 20.44 -27.77 39.26
C ARG A 136 20.48 -28.57 40.56
N THR A 137 21.09 -29.75 40.54
CA THR A 137 21.50 -30.47 41.74
C THR A 137 22.51 -29.58 42.44
N ARG A 138 22.05 -28.91 43.49
CA ARG A 138 22.87 -28.13 44.42
C ARG A 138 23.79 -29.14 45.10
N GLY A 139 25.09 -29.08 44.76
CA GLY A 139 26.12 -29.94 45.34
C GLY A 139 26.13 -29.82 46.87
N LYS A 140 26.36 -30.96 47.51
CA LYS A 140 26.66 -31.09 48.93
C LYS A 140 28.17 -31.07 49.09
#